data_AF-A0A0C2FDH7-F1
#
_entry.id   AF-A0A0C2FDH7-F1
#
_cell.length_a   1.000
_cell.length_b   1.000
_cell.length_c   1.000
_cell.angle_alpha   90.00
_cell.angle_beta   90.00
_cell.angle_gamma   90.00
#
_symmetry.space_group_name_H-M   'P 1'
#
loop_
_entity.id
_entity.type
_entity.pdbx_description
1 polymer ?
#
loop_
_entity_poly.entity_id
_entity_poly.type
_entity_poly.pdbx_seq_one_letter_code
_entity_poly.pdbx_strand_id
1 'polypeptide(L)'
;MRIATYATTLIAAAGAAAGLLLTTALPASAAADAQPCVNAGFDRQPPAWNPAPAHWCPDWSPRSDGRIPVYFNPDHTSSVRGHLNRTGDRTNWYMCWFPGTELHLGGYYNDAWAYTMADNGQWGYVNQVYFQGGGNNEHDPGLPPCPS
;
A
#
# COMPACT_ATOMS: atom_id res chain seq x y z
N MET A 1 79.69 19.78 3.06
CA MET A 1 80.26 19.72 1.71
C MET A 1 80.05 18.29 1.22
N ARG A 2 79.14 17.94 0.31
CA ARG A 2 78.77 18.54 -0.99
C ARG A 2 77.24 18.57 -1.19
N ILE A 3 76.84 19.53 -2.01
CA ILE A 3 75.50 19.83 -2.50
C ILE A 3 75.21 18.93 -3.71
N ALA A 4 73.97 18.47 -3.88
CA ALA A 4 73.40 18.18 -5.19
C ALA A 4 71.88 18.41 -5.16
N THR A 5 71.49 19.57 -5.67
CA THR A 5 70.12 19.98 -5.98
C THR A 5 69.67 19.31 -7.27
N TYR A 6 68.44 18.80 -7.34
CA TYR A 6 67.73 18.59 -8.60
C TYR A 6 66.30 19.12 -8.49
N ALA A 7 65.93 19.93 -9.48
CA ALA A 7 64.70 20.70 -9.59
C ALA A 7 63.60 19.91 -10.33
N THR A 8 62.36 20.12 -9.85
CA THR A 8 61.09 20.40 -10.57
C THR A 8 60.84 19.65 -11.90
N THR A 9 59.71 18.96 -12.12
CA THR A 9 58.45 19.54 -12.65
C THR A 9 57.25 18.56 -12.57
N LEU A 10 56.06 19.16 -12.43
CA LEU A 10 54.67 18.68 -12.29
C LEU A 10 54.12 17.74 -13.40
N ILE A 11 53.14 16.88 -13.07
CA ILE A 11 51.87 16.69 -13.83
C ILE A 11 50.73 16.34 -12.85
N ALA A 12 49.63 17.09 -12.92
CA ALA A 12 48.35 16.84 -12.27
C ALA A 12 47.47 15.87 -13.10
N ALA A 13 46.66 15.04 -12.44
CA ALA A 13 45.45 14.49 -13.04
C ALA A 13 44.39 14.24 -11.96
N ALA A 14 43.39 15.13 -11.94
CA ALA A 14 42.12 14.88 -11.28
C ALA A 14 41.37 13.77 -12.02
N GLY A 15 40.84 12.80 -11.28
CA GLY A 15 39.96 11.76 -11.79
C GLY A 15 38.76 11.62 -10.87
N ALA A 16 37.74 12.44 -11.10
CA ALA A 16 36.43 12.30 -10.50
C ALA A 16 35.71 11.09 -11.11
N ALA A 17 35.21 10.18 -10.29
CA ALA A 17 34.22 9.19 -10.69
C ALA A 17 33.07 9.23 -9.68
N ALA A 18 32.17 10.21 -9.88
CA ALA A 18 30.85 10.20 -9.26
C ALA A 18 30.03 9.09 -9.94
N GLY A 19 29.93 7.94 -9.28
CA GLY A 19 29.04 6.86 -9.69
C GLY A 19 27.59 7.29 -9.50
N LEU A 20 26.97 7.75 -10.57
CA LEU A 20 25.54 8.06 -10.62
C LEU A 20 24.77 6.73 -10.62
N LEU A 21 24.38 6.25 -9.45
CA LEU A 21 23.42 5.15 -9.32
C LEU A 21 22.06 5.65 -9.82
N LEU A 22 21.74 5.34 -11.08
CA LEU A 22 20.39 5.44 -11.63
C LEU A 22 19.51 4.40 -10.93
N THR A 23 18.94 4.76 -9.78
CA THR A 23 17.79 4.04 -9.23
C THR A 23 16.60 4.36 -10.11
N THR A 24 16.32 3.52 -11.10
CA THR A 24 15.04 3.57 -11.81
C THR A 24 13.95 3.22 -10.81
N ALA A 25 13.26 4.23 -10.27
CA ALA A 25 12.03 4.02 -9.53
C ALA A 25 11.07 3.27 -10.46
N LEU A 26 10.83 1.99 -10.18
CA LEU A 26 9.80 1.26 -10.89
C LEU A 26 8.47 2.01 -10.70
N PRO A 27 7.64 2.12 -11.73
CA PRO A 27 6.31 2.69 -11.55
C PRO A 27 5.62 1.89 -10.45
N ALA A 28 5.10 2.58 -9.44
CA ALA A 28 4.45 1.99 -8.26
C ALA A 28 3.37 0.95 -8.64
N SER A 29 2.80 1.07 -9.83
CA SER A 29 1.79 0.18 -10.41
C SER A 29 2.26 -1.27 -10.64
N ALA A 30 3.52 -1.51 -11.04
CA ALA A 30 3.94 -2.87 -11.45
C ALA A 30 4.16 -3.84 -10.28
N ALA A 31 4.36 -3.33 -9.07
CA ALA A 31 4.51 -4.15 -7.86
C ALA A 31 3.16 -4.63 -7.32
N ALA A 32 2.07 -3.94 -7.67
CA ALA A 32 0.78 -4.15 -7.05
C ALA A 32 0.02 -5.35 -7.63
N ASP A 33 0.26 -5.75 -8.88
CA ASP A 33 -0.39 -6.95 -9.45
C ASP A 33 0.19 -8.27 -8.91
N ALA A 34 1.31 -8.22 -8.18
CA ALA A 34 1.99 -9.41 -7.68
C ALA A 34 1.39 -9.96 -6.37
N GLN A 35 0.51 -9.21 -5.70
CA GLN A 35 -0.03 -9.55 -4.37
C GLN A 35 -1.56 -9.46 -4.33
N PRO A 36 -2.29 -10.22 -5.18
CA PRO A 36 -3.74 -10.15 -5.21
C PRO A 36 -4.35 -10.67 -3.93
N CYS A 37 -5.53 -10.16 -3.59
CA CYS A 37 -6.40 -10.77 -2.60
C CYS A 37 -6.68 -12.25 -2.95
N VAL A 38 -6.78 -13.10 -1.93
CA VAL A 38 -7.08 -14.53 -2.11
C VAL A 38 -8.21 -14.96 -1.19
N ASN A 39 -9.05 -15.89 -1.65
CA ASN A 39 -10.13 -16.43 -0.82
C ASN A 39 -9.59 -16.96 0.52
N ALA A 40 -10.22 -16.54 1.62
CA ALA A 40 -9.77 -16.83 2.97
C ALA A 40 -10.23 -18.20 3.50
N GLY A 41 -11.11 -18.89 2.78
CA GLY A 41 -11.66 -20.20 3.14
C GLY A 41 -12.79 -20.13 4.18
N PHE A 42 -13.34 -18.96 4.44
CA PHE A 42 -14.48 -18.77 5.34
C PHE A 42 -15.39 -17.64 4.88
N ASP A 43 -16.65 -17.72 5.32
CA ASP A 43 -17.65 -16.69 5.07
C ASP A 43 -17.82 -15.78 6.29
N ARG A 44 -18.33 -14.57 6.04
CA ARG A 44 -18.80 -13.66 7.09
C ARG A 44 -20.19 -13.15 6.76
N GLN A 45 -20.94 -12.85 7.81
CA GLN A 45 -22.26 -12.24 7.74
C GLN A 45 -22.14 -10.73 7.99
N PRO A 46 -22.08 -9.89 6.93
CA PRO A 46 -22.19 -8.46 7.08
C PRO A 46 -23.65 -8.06 7.43
N PRO A 47 -23.88 -6.87 7.99
CA PRO A 47 -25.22 -6.42 8.35
C PRO A 47 -26.10 -6.10 7.12
N ALA A 48 -25.48 -5.80 5.98
CA ALA A 48 -26.16 -5.24 4.82
C ALA A 48 -26.55 -6.28 3.76
N TRP A 49 -26.04 -7.51 3.81
CA TRP A 49 -26.37 -8.56 2.83
C TRP A 49 -26.16 -9.98 3.38
N ASN A 50 -26.46 -10.98 2.55
CA ASN A 50 -26.24 -12.41 2.82
C ASN A 50 -24.77 -12.73 3.13
N PRO A 51 -24.46 -13.91 3.72
CA PRO A 51 -23.07 -14.31 3.92
C PRO A 51 -22.30 -14.26 2.60
N ALA A 52 -21.06 -13.77 2.66
CA ALA A 52 -20.17 -13.72 1.51
C ALA A 52 -18.77 -14.23 1.91
N PRO A 53 -17.98 -14.74 0.94
CA PRO A 53 -16.63 -15.19 1.21
C PRO A 53 -15.73 -14.02 1.62
N ALA A 54 -14.92 -14.24 2.64
CA ALA A 54 -13.86 -13.33 3.00
C ALA A 54 -12.60 -13.62 2.17
N HIS A 55 -11.75 -12.60 2.02
CA HIS A 55 -10.52 -12.65 1.24
C HIS A 55 -9.37 -12.09 2.09
N TRP A 56 -8.24 -12.78 2.12
CA TRP A 56 -6.99 -12.25 2.64
C TRP A 56 -6.41 -11.30 1.61
N CYS A 57 -6.22 -10.05 1.98
CA CYS A 57 -5.58 -9.05 1.14
C CYS A 57 -4.32 -8.55 1.84
N PRO A 58 -3.13 -8.69 1.23
CA PRO A 58 -1.93 -8.06 1.73
C PRO A 58 -2.13 -6.55 1.87
N ASP A 59 -1.94 -6.04 3.07
CA ASP A 59 -2.14 -4.62 3.37
C ASP A 59 -0.95 -4.00 4.10
N TRP A 60 -0.94 -2.68 4.16
CA TRP A 60 0.11 -1.87 4.75
C TRP A 60 -0.47 -0.58 5.33
N SER A 61 0.33 0.13 6.13
CA SER A 61 -0.05 1.47 6.61
C SER A 61 1.19 2.36 6.69
N PRO A 62 1.12 3.60 6.16
CA PRO A 62 2.19 4.59 6.34
C PRO A 62 2.23 5.19 7.75
N ARG A 63 1.22 4.92 8.57
CA ARG A 63 1.08 5.53 9.89
C ARG A 63 2.09 4.92 10.87
N SER A 64 2.62 5.74 11.77
CA SER A 64 3.56 5.28 12.80
C SER A 64 2.97 4.26 13.78
N ASP A 65 1.64 4.25 13.93
CA ASP A 65 0.92 3.26 14.75
C ASP A 65 0.59 1.97 13.98
N GLY A 66 0.89 1.92 12.68
CA GLY A 66 0.67 0.76 11.81
C GLY A 66 -0.80 0.42 11.57
N ARG A 67 -1.74 1.27 12.00
CA ARG A 67 -3.19 0.97 11.93
C ARG A 67 -3.78 1.40 10.60
N ILE A 68 -4.86 0.74 10.19
CA ILE A 68 -5.67 1.16 9.04
C ILE A 68 -7.04 1.62 9.54
N PRO A 69 -7.49 2.85 9.23
CA PRO A 69 -8.82 3.32 9.59
C PRO A 69 -9.92 2.61 8.81
N VAL A 70 -10.98 2.21 9.52
CA VAL A 70 -12.22 1.67 8.93
C VAL A 70 -13.30 2.75 9.02
N TYR A 71 -13.73 3.24 7.87
CA TYR A 71 -14.65 4.36 7.70
C TYR A 71 -16.11 3.91 7.66
N PHE A 72 -17.03 4.79 8.02
CA PHE A 72 -18.46 4.48 8.02
C PHE A 72 -19.03 4.33 6.61
N ASN A 73 -18.62 5.18 5.67
CA ASN A 73 -18.99 5.13 4.25
C ASN A 73 -17.70 4.88 3.43
N PRO A 74 -17.80 4.50 2.13
CA PRO A 74 -16.66 4.49 1.20
C PRO A 74 -16.23 5.92 0.85
N ASP A 75 -15.92 6.68 1.89
CA ASP A 75 -15.55 8.08 1.86
C ASP A 75 -14.64 8.40 3.05
N HIS A 76 -13.44 8.89 2.76
CA HIS A 76 -12.43 9.20 3.78
C HIS A 76 -12.78 10.41 4.65
N THR A 77 -13.78 11.20 4.26
CA THR A 77 -14.32 12.29 5.07
C THR A 77 -15.39 11.82 6.06
N SER A 78 -15.88 10.58 5.91
CA SER A 78 -16.84 9.99 6.84
C SER A 78 -16.20 9.64 8.19
N SER A 79 -17.02 9.38 9.20
CA SER A 79 -16.51 9.05 10.53
C SER A 79 -15.78 7.71 10.55
N VAL A 80 -14.66 7.65 11.27
CA VAL A 80 -13.93 6.39 11.53
C VAL A 80 -14.70 5.57 12.57
N ARG A 81 -15.11 4.36 12.20
CA ARG A 81 -15.84 3.39 13.04
C ARG A 81 -14.91 2.54 13.90
N GLY A 82 -13.68 2.35 13.44
CA GLY A 82 -12.68 1.53 14.12
C GLY A 82 -11.38 1.50 13.34
N HIS A 83 -10.49 0.60 13.73
CA HIS A 83 -9.22 0.38 13.05
C HIS A 83 -8.94 -1.12 12.92
N LEU A 84 -8.18 -1.47 11.90
CA LEU A 84 -7.41 -2.71 11.86
C LEU A 84 -6.08 -2.43 12.56
N ASN A 85 -5.75 -3.17 13.61
CA ASN A 85 -4.61 -2.85 14.49
C ASN A 85 -3.29 -3.46 14.02
N ARG A 86 -3.31 -4.25 12.96
CA ARG A 86 -2.14 -4.92 12.38
C ARG A 86 -2.23 -4.88 10.86
N THR A 87 -1.11 -5.09 10.17
CA THR A 87 -1.03 -5.17 8.71
C THR A 87 -0.18 -6.37 8.27
N GLY A 88 -0.27 -6.75 7.00
CA GLY A 88 0.54 -7.79 6.36
C GLY A 88 -0.26 -8.78 5.51
N ASP A 89 0.43 -9.74 4.90
CA ASP A 89 -0.07 -10.56 3.78
C ASP A 89 -1.39 -11.30 4.03
N ARG A 90 -1.60 -11.79 5.26
CA ARG A 90 -2.80 -12.55 5.67
C ARG A 90 -3.28 -12.14 7.05
N THR A 91 -3.18 -10.84 7.34
CA THR A 91 -3.46 -10.29 8.67
C THR A 91 -4.92 -9.90 8.82
N ASN A 92 -5.47 -9.22 7.82
CA ASN A 92 -6.85 -8.74 7.78
C ASN A 92 -7.61 -9.36 6.62
N TRP A 93 -8.92 -9.46 6.77
CA TRP A 93 -9.80 -10.01 5.75
C TRP A 93 -10.78 -8.96 5.27
N TYR A 94 -11.17 -9.07 4.00
CA TYR A 94 -12.06 -8.15 3.32
C TYR A 94 -13.09 -8.93 2.51
N MET A 95 -14.26 -8.36 2.31
CA MET A 95 -15.38 -9.08 1.68
C MET A 95 -15.37 -8.92 0.16
N CYS A 96 -15.45 -7.67 -0.28
CA CYS A 96 -15.69 -7.27 -1.65
C CYS A 96 -15.39 -5.76 -1.79
N TRP A 97 -15.40 -5.22 -3.00
CA TRP A 97 -15.14 -3.80 -3.25
C TRP A 97 -16.35 -2.99 -3.76
N PHE A 98 -16.30 -1.68 -3.51
CA PHE A 98 -17.21 -0.65 -3.99
C PHE A 98 -16.43 0.54 -4.56
N PRO A 99 -16.97 1.27 -5.55
CA PRO A 99 -16.48 2.61 -5.87
C PRO A 99 -16.84 3.60 -4.75
N GLY A 100 -15.97 4.57 -4.49
CA GLY A 100 -16.17 5.60 -3.47
C GLY A 100 -15.38 6.88 -3.74
N THR A 101 -15.13 7.68 -2.70
CA THR A 101 -14.29 8.88 -2.86
C THR A 101 -12.82 8.49 -2.96
N GLU A 102 -12.07 9.17 -3.84
CA GLU A 102 -10.63 8.94 -3.96
C GLU A 102 -9.91 9.37 -2.67
N LEU A 103 -9.00 8.52 -2.18
CA LEU A 103 -8.13 8.82 -1.04
C LEU A 103 -6.68 8.88 -1.52
N HIS A 104 -5.95 9.92 -1.10
CA HIS A 104 -4.54 10.11 -1.38
C HIS A 104 -3.69 9.88 -0.12
N LEU A 105 -2.63 9.08 -0.23
CA LEU A 105 -1.61 8.86 0.80
C LEU A 105 -0.22 8.98 0.18
N GLY A 106 0.35 10.19 0.19
CA GLY A 106 1.63 10.45 -0.47
C GLY A 106 1.52 10.27 -1.98
N GLY A 107 2.27 9.32 -2.55
CA GLY A 107 2.23 8.98 -3.98
C GLY A 107 1.17 7.95 -4.38
N TYR A 108 0.44 7.40 -3.40
CA TYR A 108 -0.59 6.38 -3.61
C TYR A 108 -1.98 7.01 -3.60
N TYR A 109 -2.85 6.58 -4.51
CA TYR A 109 -4.24 7.01 -4.52
C TYR A 109 -5.17 5.93 -5.10
N ASN A 110 -6.37 5.81 -4.56
CA ASN A 110 -7.35 4.85 -5.04
C ASN A 110 -8.79 5.32 -4.72
N ASP A 111 -9.74 4.98 -5.59
CA ASP A 111 -11.18 5.21 -5.44
C ASP A 111 -11.97 3.92 -5.14
N ALA A 112 -11.30 2.77 -5.11
CA ALA A 112 -11.86 1.49 -4.70
C ALA A 112 -11.82 1.34 -3.17
N TRP A 113 -12.93 0.89 -2.60
CA TRP A 113 -13.11 0.68 -1.16
C TRP A 113 -13.51 -0.75 -0.87
N ALA A 114 -12.79 -1.41 0.02
CA ALA A 114 -13.08 -2.75 0.49
C ALA A 114 -13.93 -2.74 1.76
N TYR A 115 -14.93 -3.61 1.82
CA TYR A 115 -15.78 -3.77 3.01
C TYR A 115 -15.16 -4.77 3.99
N THR A 116 -15.11 -4.41 5.28
CA THR A 116 -14.50 -5.23 6.34
C THR A 116 -15.09 -4.92 7.71
N MET A 117 -14.65 -5.67 8.73
CA MET A 117 -14.93 -5.42 10.13
C MET A 117 -13.66 -4.98 10.83
N ALA A 118 -13.72 -3.83 11.49
CA ALA A 118 -12.66 -3.36 12.38
C ALA A 118 -12.47 -4.31 13.58
N ASP A 119 -11.30 -4.26 14.22
CA ASP A 119 -10.99 -5.11 15.37
C ASP A 119 -11.88 -4.85 16.61
N ASN A 120 -12.61 -3.73 16.63
CA ASN A 120 -13.62 -3.43 17.64
C ASN A 120 -15.01 -4.02 17.32
N GLY A 121 -15.14 -4.82 16.27
CA GLY A 121 -16.38 -5.45 15.83
C GLY A 121 -17.30 -4.58 14.97
N GLN A 122 -16.90 -3.34 14.66
CA GLN A 122 -17.71 -2.47 13.80
C GLN A 122 -17.39 -2.68 12.32
N TRP A 123 -18.44 -2.87 11.52
CA TRP A 123 -18.33 -2.95 10.07
C TRP A 123 -18.13 -1.58 9.42
N GLY A 124 -17.42 -1.55 8.30
CA GLY A 124 -17.20 -0.34 7.52
C GLY A 124 -16.29 -0.58 6.32
N TYR A 125 -15.65 0.48 5.85
CA TYR A 125 -14.94 0.53 4.58
C TYR A 125 -13.47 0.93 4.78
N VAL A 126 -12.58 0.26 4.07
CA VAL A 126 -11.16 0.58 3.98
C VAL A 126 -10.85 0.90 2.53
N ASN A 127 -10.22 2.02 2.25
CA ASN A 127 -9.81 2.34 0.88
C ASN A 127 -8.64 1.42 0.46
N GLN A 128 -8.64 0.95 -0.78
CA GLN A 128 -7.62 0.03 -1.29
C GLN A 128 -6.24 0.67 -1.49
N VAL A 129 -6.09 1.98 -1.25
CA VAL A 129 -4.76 2.62 -1.12
C VAL A 129 -3.89 1.95 -0.04
N TYR A 130 -4.50 1.29 0.95
CA TYR A 130 -3.81 0.52 1.98
C TYR A 130 -3.46 -0.91 1.55
N PHE A 131 -3.86 -1.34 0.36
CA PHE A 131 -3.54 -2.67 -0.14
C PHE A 131 -2.17 -2.65 -0.80
N GLN A 132 -1.49 -3.78 -0.75
CA GLN A 132 -0.28 -4.01 -1.54
C GLN A 132 -0.63 -4.59 -2.92
N GLY A 133 -1.90 -4.93 -3.13
CA GLY A 133 -2.48 -5.38 -4.40
C GLY A 133 -3.19 -4.27 -5.17
N GLY A 134 -3.06 -4.24 -6.50
CA GLY A 134 -3.72 -3.27 -7.41
C GLY A 134 -3.05 -1.88 -7.53
N GLY A 135 -3.04 -1.30 -8.72
CA GLY A 135 -2.45 0.01 -8.99
C GLY A 135 -3.25 1.22 -8.47
N ASN A 136 -2.77 2.42 -8.77
CA ASN A 136 -3.52 3.64 -8.47
C ASN A 136 -4.82 3.70 -9.29
N ASN A 137 -5.96 3.90 -8.63
CA ASN A 137 -7.31 3.80 -9.20
C ASN A 137 -7.58 2.48 -9.93
N GLU A 138 -6.97 1.42 -9.43
CA GLU A 138 -7.23 0.05 -9.85
C GLU A 138 -7.61 -0.75 -8.61
N HIS A 139 -8.73 -1.45 -8.69
CA HIS A 139 -9.12 -2.37 -7.62
C HIS A 139 -8.26 -3.63 -7.68
N ASP A 140 -7.99 -4.23 -6.53
CA ASP A 140 -7.34 -5.53 -6.46
C ASP A 140 -8.21 -6.58 -7.17
N PRO A 141 -7.70 -7.25 -8.22
CA PRO A 141 -8.48 -8.18 -9.03
C PRO A 141 -8.88 -9.46 -8.28
N GLY A 142 -8.25 -9.74 -7.14
CA GLY A 142 -8.59 -10.85 -6.25
C GLY A 142 -9.78 -10.57 -5.34
N LEU A 143 -10.23 -9.32 -5.26
CA LEU A 143 -11.40 -8.93 -4.46
C LEU A 143 -12.61 -8.74 -5.40
N PRO A 144 -13.72 -9.48 -5.22
CA PRO A 144 -14.88 -9.35 -6.08
C PRO A 144 -15.66 -8.06 -5.80
N PRO A 145 -16.46 -7.55 -6.76
CA PRO A 145 -17.37 -6.44 -6.49
C PRO A 145 -18.45 -6.87 -5.48
N CYS A 146 -18.90 -5.94 -4.65
CA CYS A 146 -19.96 -6.22 -3.70
C CYS A 146 -21.33 -6.39 -4.38
N PRO A 147 -22.22 -7.21 -3.80
CA PRO A 147 -23.57 -7.39 -4.34
C PRO A 147 -24.34 -6.06 -4.29
N SER A 148 -25.03 -5.76 -5.39
CA SER A 148 -25.92 -4.60 -5.56
C SER A 148 -27.34 -4.87 -5.09
#